data_AF-A0A7V9Z2V1-F1
#
_entry.id   AF-A0A7V9Z2V1-F1
#
_cell.length_a   1.000
_cell.length_b   1.000
_cell.length_c   1.000
_cell.angle_alpha   90.00
_cell.angle_beta   90.00
_cell.angle_gamma   90.00
#
_symmetry.space_group_name_H-M   'P 1'
#
loop_
_entity.id
_entity.type
_entity.pdbx_description
1 polymer ?
#
loop_
_entity_poly.entity_id
_entity_poly.type
_entity_poly.pdbx_seq_one_letter_code
_entity_poly.pdbx_strand_id
1 'polypeptide(L)'
;MSQYLDSNLKLFALNSNMQLAQEIAKVIGVELGKCSVSRFSDGEIQINIEESIRGGDVFVIQSTSAPVNEHLMELLIMIDALKRASAKTINIVMPYYGYARQDRKARSREPITAKLVANLLETAGASRVIMLDLHAPQIQGFFDIPIDHLMGVPILAEYFKNKNLEDIVIVSPDHGGVTRARKMADRLKAPIAIIDKRRPKPNVAEVMNIVGQVEGKTAILIDDIIDTAGTITLAANALIENGAVEVYACCTHPVLSGPAIERIQNSKIKELVVTNTIALPEEKKIDKIVQLSVAPLIGEAIIRVYEEQSISALFD
;
A
#
# COMPACT_ATOMS: atom_id res chain seq x y z
N MET A 1 -8.68 -17.35 -21.35
CA MET A 1 -7.56 -16.62 -20.73
C MET A 1 -6.32 -16.99 -21.51
N SER A 2 -5.63 -16.02 -22.10
CA SER A 2 -4.36 -16.25 -22.78
C SER A 2 -3.31 -16.61 -21.73
N GLN A 3 -2.72 -17.79 -21.84
CA GLN A 3 -1.59 -18.19 -21.01
C GLN A 3 -0.38 -17.35 -21.43
N TYR A 4 0.29 -16.71 -20.47
CA TYR A 4 1.55 -16.01 -20.75
C TYR A 4 2.60 -17.06 -21.12
N LEU A 5 3.23 -16.91 -22.29
CA LEU A 5 3.94 -18.00 -22.98
C LEU A 5 5.38 -18.21 -22.50
N ASP A 6 5.98 -17.28 -21.76
CA ASP A 6 7.38 -17.40 -21.33
C ASP A 6 7.53 -18.15 -19.99
N SER A 7 8.09 -19.36 -20.06
CA SER A 7 8.35 -20.22 -18.90
C SER A 7 9.43 -19.68 -17.95
N ASN A 8 10.19 -18.65 -18.35
CA ASN A 8 11.26 -18.06 -17.55
C ASN A 8 10.74 -17.04 -16.53
N LEU A 9 9.54 -16.48 -16.72
CA LEU A 9 8.87 -15.67 -15.71
C LEU A 9 8.32 -16.59 -14.62
N LYS A 10 8.79 -16.41 -13.38
CA LYS A 10 8.30 -17.15 -12.21
C LYS A 10 7.71 -16.20 -11.19
N LEU A 11 6.49 -16.48 -10.72
CA LEU A 11 5.79 -15.64 -9.76
C LEU A 11 5.53 -16.43 -8.47
N PHE A 12 6.14 -16.04 -7.35
CA PHE A 12 5.89 -16.65 -6.04
C PHE A 12 5.12 -15.71 -5.14
N ALA A 13 4.33 -16.30 -4.24
CA ALA A 13 3.61 -15.59 -3.20
C ALA A 13 4.05 -16.11 -1.83
N LEU A 14 4.15 -15.22 -0.86
CA LEU A 14 4.34 -15.57 0.54
C LEU A 14 3.04 -15.31 1.33
N ASN A 15 3.07 -15.41 2.66
CA ASN A 15 1.86 -15.55 3.46
C ASN A 15 1.05 -14.26 3.67
N SER A 16 1.60 -13.07 3.34
CA SER A 16 0.93 -11.80 3.69
C SER A 16 -0.39 -11.56 2.98
N ASN A 17 -0.52 -11.98 1.72
CA ASN A 17 -1.69 -11.70 0.89
C ASN A 17 -1.79 -12.63 -0.33
N MET A 18 -2.10 -13.90 -0.07
CA MET A 18 -2.26 -14.91 -1.14
C MET A 18 -3.37 -14.54 -2.14
N GLN A 19 -4.44 -13.90 -1.68
CA GLN A 19 -5.57 -13.49 -2.54
C GLN A 19 -5.11 -12.50 -3.62
N LEU A 20 -4.41 -11.43 -3.23
CA LEU A 20 -3.86 -10.47 -4.19
C LEU A 20 -2.85 -11.13 -5.14
N ALA A 21 -2.00 -12.03 -4.64
CA ALA A 21 -1.02 -12.70 -5.48
C ALA A 21 -1.67 -13.59 -6.55
N GLN A 22 -2.75 -14.29 -6.22
CA GLN A 22 -3.54 -15.06 -7.19
C GLN A 22 -4.23 -14.16 -8.22
N GLU A 23 -4.76 -13.00 -7.80
CA GLU A 23 -5.32 -12.02 -8.73
C GLU A 23 -4.25 -11.51 -9.71
N ILE A 24 -3.05 -11.19 -9.22
CA ILE A 24 -1.93 -10.74 -10.07
C ILE A 24 -1.53 -11.85 -11.06
N ALA A 25 -1.39 -13.09 -10.59
CA ALA A 25 -1.06 -14.23 -11.44
C ALA A 25 -2.10 -14.41 -12.56
N LYS A 26 -3.39 -14.26 -12.23
CA LYS A 26 -4.50 -14.32 -13.19
C LYS A 26 -4.47 -13.17 -14.20
N VAL A 27 -4.11 -11.96 -13.78
CA VAL A 27 -3.95 -10.80 -14.67
C VAL A 27 -2.84 -11.06 -15.68
N ILE A 28 -1.70 -11.57 -15.22
CA ILE A 28 -0.55 -11.88 -16.08
C ILE A 28 -0.86 -13.07 -17.00
N GLY A 29 -1.64 -14.05 -16.51
CA GLY A 29 -1.93 -15.30 -17.22
C GLY A 29 -0.94 -16.42 -16.91
N VAL A 30 -0.39 -16.44 -15.68
CA VAL A 30 0.50 -17.49 -15.16
C VAL A 30 -0.07 -18.13 -13.90
N GLU A 31 0.46 -19.29 -13.53
CA GLU A 31 0.23 -19.89 -12.21
C GLU A 31 1.28 -19.38 -11.22
N LEU A 32 0.92 -19.36 -9.93
CA LEU A 32 1.89 -19.14 -8.88
C LEU A 32 2.86 -20.33 -8.81
N GLY A 33 4.13 -20.02 -8.65
CA GLY A 33 5.17 -21.01 -8.48
C GLY A 33 4.98 -21.82 -7.21
N LYS A 34 5.43 -23.07 -7.24
CA LYS A 34 5.28 -24.04 -6.15
C LYS A 34 6.35 -23.78 -5.10
N CYS A 35 5.93 -23.32 -3.93
CA CYS A 35 6.78 -23.24 -2.75
C CYS A 35 5.96 -23.56 -1.51
N SER A 36 6.64 -24.12 -0.50
CA SER A 36 6.09 -24.27 0.84
C SER A 36 6.76 -23.26 1.77
N VAL A 37 5.94 -22.56 2.55
CA VAL A 37 6.36 -21.67 3.64
C VAL A 37 5.71 -22.19 4.91
N SER A 38 6.48 -22.90 5.72
CA SER A 38 6.01 -23.53 6.96
C SER A 38 6.78 -22.98 8.16
N ARG A 39 6.40 -23.42 9.36
CA ARG A 39 7.08 -23.09 10.60
C ARG A 39 7.41 -24.36 11.38
N PHE A 40 8.61 -24.38 11.94
CA PHE A 40 8.97 -25.36 12.97
C PHE A 40 8.19 -25.08 14.27
N SER A 41 8.22 -26.04 15.19
CA SER A 41 7.48 -25.95 16.47
C SER A 41 7.91 -24.78 17.36
N ASP A 42 9.12 -24.26 17.18
CA ASP A 42 9.69 -23.11 17.88
C ASP A 42 9.43 -21.77 17.17
N GLY A 43 8.78 -21.79 16.00
CA GLY A 43 8.43 -20.60 15.23
C GLY A 43 9.44 -20.22 14.14
N GLU A 44 10.55 -20.96 13.99
CA GLU A 44 11.49 -20.73 12.87
C GLU A 44 10.80 -20.99 11.52
N ILE A 45 11.07 -20.12 10.55
CA ILE A 45 10.46 -20.20 9.21
C ILE A 45 11.27 -21.18 8.35
N GLN A 46 10.59 -22.13 7.73
CA GLN A 46 11.15 -23.04 6.75
C GLN A 46 10.55 -22.76 5.37
N ILE A 47 11.40 -22.55 4.37
CA ILE A 47 10.99 -22.34 2.98
C ILE A 47 11.62 -23.40 2.08
N ASN A 48 10.81 -23.98 1.20
CA ASN A 48 11.28 -24.86 0.13
C ASN A 48 10.67 -24.45 -1.22
N ILE A 49 11.50 -24.37 -2.25
CA ILE A 49 11.08 -24.09 -3.62
C ILE A 49 10.91 -25.45 -4.31
N GLU A 50 9.69 -25.76 -4.76
CA GLU A 50 9.29 -27.10 -5.21
C GLU A 50 9.32 -27.25 -6.73
N GLU A 51 9.93 -26.29 -7.43
CA GLU A 51 10.18 -26.34 -8.86
C GLU A 51 11.53 -25.70 -9.23
N SER A 52 12.03 -26.01 -10.42
CA SER A 52 13.27 -25.38 -10.90
C SER A 52 13.03 -23.92 -11.27
N ILE A 53 13.85 -23.04 -10.71
CA ILE A 53 13.88 -21.59 -11.02
C ILE A 53 15.21 -21.16 -11.67
N ARG A 54 16.09 -22.11 -11.99
CA ARG A 54 17.45 -21.84 -12.47
C ARG A 54 17.42 -21.00 -13.73
N GLY A 55 18.08 -19.84 -13.69
CA GLY A 55 18.15 -18.92 -14.83
C GLY A 55 16.86 -18.12 -15.10
N GLY A 56 15.81 -18.33 -14.29
CA GLY A 56 14.54 -17.62 -14.44
C GLY A 56 14.56 -16.22 -13.82
N ASP A 57 13.71 -15.34 -14.33
CA ASP A 57 13.45 -14.02 -13.77
C ASP A 57 12.27 -14.16 -12.78
N VAL A 58 12.60 -14.10 -11.48
CA VAL A 58 11.66 -14.43 -10.41
C VAL A 58 11.07 -13.17 -9.81
N PHE A 59 9.76 -13.15 -9.60
CA PHE A 59 9.01 -12.12 -8.89
C PHE A 59 8.42 -12.71 -7.60
N VAL A 60 8.65 -12.06 -6.46
CA VAL A 60 8.12 -12.49 -5.16
C VAL A 60 7.14 -11.45 -4.64
N ILE A 61 5.87 -11.82 -4.52
CA ILE A 61 4.81 -10.97 -3.99
C ILE A 61 4.73 -11.16 -2.46
N GLN A 62 5.07 -10.11 -1.73
CA GLN A 62 4.93 -10.08 -0.27
C GLN A 62 4.80 -8.63 0.22
N SER A 63 3.67 -8.31 0.82
CA SER A 63 3.54 -7.13 1.67
C SER A 63 4.19 -7.38 3.03
N THR A 64 4.86 -6.38 3.60
CA THR A 64 5.37 -6.45 4.98
C THR A 64 4.36 -5.85 5.97
N SER A 65 3.10 -6.29 5.85
CA SER A 65 2.00 -5.96 6.78
C SER A 65 2.06 -6.81 8.04
N ALA A 66 1.17 -6.54 9.01
CA ALA A 66 1.13 -7.31 10.25
C ALA A 66 0.92 -8.83 9.99
N PRO A 67 1.68 -9.73 10.67
CA PRO A 67 2.83 -9.47 11.53
C PRO A 67 4.11 -9.09 10.74
N VAL A 68 4.53 -7.82 10.87
CA VAL A 68 5.54 -7.21 9.98
C VAL A 68 6.90 -7.92 9.99
N ASN A 69 7.37 -8.33 11.16
CA ASN A 69 8.69 -8.95 11.30
C ASN A 69 8.71 -10.35 10.69
N GLU A 70 7.61 -11.08 10.82
CA GLU A 70 7.52 -12.44 10.28
C GLU A 70 7.46 -12.41 8.76
N HIS A 71 6.59 -11.57 8.19
CA HIS A 71 6.52 -11.40 6.74
C HIS A 71 7.82 -10.87 6.14
N LEU A 72 8.54 -10.01 6.87
CA LEU A 72 9.88 -9.55 6.46
C LEU A 72 10.89 -10.71 6.50
N MET A 73 10.90 -11.52 7.56
CA MET A 73 11.81 -12.67 7.65
C MET A 73 11.50 -13.74 6.59
N GLU A 74 10.23 -14.04 6.34
CA GLU A 74 9.82 -14.94 5.24
C GLU A 74 10.39 -14.45 3.91
N LEU A 75 10.29 -13.14 3.64
CA LEU A 75 10.81 -12.55 2.41
C LEU A 75 12.32 -12.68 2.30
N LEU A 76 13.06 -12.34 3.36
CA LEU A 76 14.52 -12.44 3.37
C LEU A 76 15.01 -13.88 3.15
N ILE A 77 14.35 -14.86 3.78
CA ILE A 77 14.65 -16.28 3.62
C ILE A 77 14.30 -16.76 2.20
N MET A 78 13.17 -16.31 1.64
CA MET A 78 12.80 -16.64 0.25
C MET A 78 13.82 -16.10 -0.75
N ILE A 79 14.30 -14.85 -0.57
CA ILE A 79 15.34 -14.26 -1.41
C ILE A 79 16.63 -15.08 -1.35
N ASP A 80 17.07 -15.48 -0.15
CA ASP A 80 18.28 -16.32 0.01
C ASP A 80 18.10 -17.69 -0.68
N ALA A 81 16.93 -18.33 -0.52
CA ALA A 81 16.62 -19.60 -1.17
C ALA A 81 16.66 -19.49 -2.71
N LEU A 82 16.02 -18.46 -3.28
CA LEU A 82 16.03 -18.20 -4.73
C LEU A 82 17.44 -17.93 -5.26
N LYS A 83 18.23 -17.15 -4.52
CA LYS A 83 19.62 -16.82 -4.87
C LYS A 83 20.49 -18.09 -4.91
N ARG A 84 20.40 -18.94 -3.89
CA ARG A 84 21.14 -20.21 -3.82
C ARG A 84 20.67 -21.21 -4.86
N ALA A 85 19.39 -21.18 -5.22
CA ALA A 85 18.82 -21.98 -6.30
C ALA A 85 19.15 -21.44 -7.72
N SER A 86 19.98 -20.39 -7.82
CA SER A 86 20.48 -19.83 -9.09
C SER A 86 19.41 -19.15 -9.95
N ALA A 87 18.48 -18.41 -9.32
CA ALA A 87 17.65 -17.44 -10.04
C ALA A 87 18.53 -16.42 -10.80
N LYS A 88 18.10 -15.98 -11.98
CA LYS A 88 18.81 -14.95 -12.76
C LYS A 88 18.60 -13.56 -12.17
N THR A 89 17.36 -13.23 -11.84
CA THR A 89 16.99 -12.02 -11.09
C THR A 89 15.95 -12.33 -10.04
N ILE A 90 15.98 -11.59 -8.92
CA ILE A 90 15.01 -11.71 -7.83
C ILE A 90 14.33 -10.35 -7.63
N ASN A 91 13.15 -10.19 -8.20
CA ASN A 91 12.38 -8.95 -8.20
C ASN A 91 11.34 -9.00 -7.07
N ILE A 92 11.38 -8.03 -6.16
CA ILE A 92 10.47 -7.99 -5.02
C ILE A 92 9.26 -7.15 -5.37
N VAL A 93 8.07 -7.71 -5.25
CA VAL A 93 6.81 -6.99 -5.42
C VAL A 93 6.21 -6.82 -4.03
N MET A 94 6.28 -5.60 -3.49
CA MET A 94 5.85 -5.28 -2.13
C MET A 94 4.70 -4.26 -2.16
N PRO A 95 3.44 -4.72 -2.25
CA PRO A 95 2.28 -3.83 -2.31
C PRO A 95 2.15 -2.89 -1.11
N TYR A 96 2.62 -3.30 0.07
CA TYR A 96 2.73 -2.46 1.26
C TYR A 96 4.11 -2.59 1.92
N TYR A 97 4.82 -1.46 2.02
CA TYR A 97 6.13 -1.36 2.68
C TYR A 97 5.97 -1.06 4.17
N GLY A 98 6.06 -2.10 5.00
CA GLY A 98 6.16 -1.99 6.46
C GLY A 98 7.37 -1.14 6.87
N TYR A 99 7.28 -0.55 8.07
CA TYR A 99 8.28 0.40 8.59
C TYR A 99 8.47 1.71 7.79
N ALA A 100 7.73 1.96 6.70
CA ALA A 100 7.84 3.19 5.89
C ALA A 100 7.72 4.50 6.68
N ARG A 101 6.98 4.50 7.80
CA ARG A 101 6.80 5.67 8.67
C ARG A 101 8.05 6.00 9.54
N GLN A 102 9.08 5.14 9.52
CA GLN A 102 10.36 5.33 10.20
C GLN A 102 11.48 5.61 9.17
N ASP A 103 11.27 6.65 8.38
CA ASP A 103 12.09 7.12 7.25
C ASP A 103 13.11 8.20 7.63
N ARG A 104 12.99 8.78 8.82
CA ARG A 104 13.92 9.79 9.34
C ARG A 104 14.02 9.70 10.85
N LYS A 105 15.04 10.34 11.40
CA LYS A 105 15.17 10.53 12.86
C LYS A 105 14.26 11.69 13.29
N ALA A 106 13.07 11.39 13.80
CA ALA A 106 12.16 12.42 14.33
C ALA A 106 12.61 12.91 15.71
N ARG A 107 13.25 12.03 16.50
CA ARG A 107 13.92 12.35 17.77
C ARG A 107 15.37 11.86 17.77
N SER A 108 16.13 12.37 18.73
CA SER A 108 17.50 11.91 18.94
C SER A 108 17.51 10.41 19.26
N ARG A 109 18.47 9.69 18.65
CA ARG A 109 18.72 8.24 18.84
C ARG A 109 17.61 7.28 18.38
N GLU A 110 16.67 7.74 17.55
CA GLU A 110 15.76 6.83 16.84
C GLU A 110 16.45 6.16 15.64
N PRO A 111 16.04 4.92 15.26
CA PRO A 111 16.50 4.27 14.03
C PRO A 111 15.82 4.86 12.79
N ILE A 112 16.40 4.58 11.62
CA ILE A 112 15.73 4.74 10.32
C ILE A 112 15.43 3.33 9.80
N THR A 113 14.38 2.72 10.36
CA THR A 113 14.09 1.30 10.12
C THR A 113 13.71 1.03 8.66
N ALA A 114 13.09 1.99 7.97
CA ALA A 114 12.85 1.88 6.53
C ALA A 114 14.14 1.70 5.71
N LYS A 115 15.24 2.37 6.10
CA LYS A 115 16.57 2.19 5.48
C LYS A 115 17.22 0.86 5.89
N LEU A 116 17.04 0.43 7.14
CA LEU A 116 17.50 -0.88 7.58
C LEU A 116 16.85 -2.00 6.75
N VAL A 117 15.53 -1.96 6.54
CA VAL A 117 14.82 -2.94 5.71
C VAL A 117 15.34 -2.94 4.28
N ALA A 118 15.58 -1.76 3.68
CA ALA A 118 16.17 -1.66 2.34
C ALA A 118 17.53 -2.36 2.27
N ASN A 119 18.43 -2.08 3.23
CA ASN A 119 19.73 -2.73 3.32
C ASN A 119 19.63 -4.26 3.43
N LEU A 120 18.67 -4.76 4.22
CA LEU A 120 18.48 -6.20 4.41
C LEU A 120 18.02 -6.89 3.13
N LEU A 121 17.08 -6.30 2.39
CA LEU A 121 16.60 -6.83 1.11
C LEU A 121 17.72 -6.92 0.07
N GLU A 122 18.53 -5.88 -0.04
CA GLU A 122 19.70 -5.87 -0.93
C GLU A 122 20.75 -6.89 -0.51
N THR A 123 21.06 -6.95 0.79
CA THR A 123 22.03 -7.91 1.34
C THR A 123 21.60 -9.35 1.09
N ALA A 124 20.30 -9.66 1.23
CA ALA A 124 19.75 -10.97 0.90
C ALA A 124 19.93 -11.29 -0.59
N GLY A 125 19.78 -10.30 -1.46
CA GLY A 125 20.07 -10.42 -2.89
C GLY A 125 18.94 -10.00 -3.83
N ALA A 126 18.04 -9.11 -3.38
CA ALA A 126 17.05 -8.50 -4.26
C ALA A 126 17.73 -7.77 -5.44
N SER A 127 17.22 -7.96 -6.65
CA SER A 127 17.70 -7.31 -7.88
C SER A 127 16.95 -6.03 -8.21
N ARG A 128 15.69 -5.94 -7.79
CA ARG A 128 14.77 -4.81 -8.01
C ARG A 128 13.65 -4.87 -6.97
N VAL A 129 13.03 -3.73 -6.68
CA VAL A 129 11.79 -3.65 -5.91
C VAL A 129 10.69 -2.89 -6.66
N ILE A 130 9.46 -3.40 -6.62
CA ILE A 130 8.23 -2.76 -7.11
C ILE A 130 7.36 -2.51 -5.88
N MET A 131 6.99 -1.26 -5.63
CA MET A 131 6.22 -0.85 -4.45
C MET A 131 5.06 0.05 -4.84
N LEU A 132 4.01 0.11 -4.02
CA LEU A 132 2.86 0.98 -4.23
C LEU A 132 2.75 1.98 -3.09
N ASP A 133 2.59 3.27 -3.42
CA ASP A 133 2.38 4.41 -2.52
C ASP A 133 3.23 4.40 -1.23
N LEU A 134 4.55 4.50 -1.40
CA LEU A 134 5.48 4.71 -0.30
C LEU A 134 5.06 5.93 0.54
N HIS A 135 5.09 5.76 1.87
CA HIS A 135 4.77 6.84 2.82
C HIS A 135 5.57 8.12 2.53
N ALA A 136 6.86 7.96 2.25
CA ALA A 136 7.74 9.02 1.77
C ALA A 136 8.39 8.59 0.44
N PRO A 137 8.25 9.38 -0.65
CA PRO A 137 8.84 9.03 -1.94
C PRO A 137 10.37 8.95 -1.91
N GLN A 138 11.02 9.59 -0.93
CA GLN A 138 12.46 9.55 -0.71
C GLN A 138 12.98 8.17 -0.29
N ILE A 139 12.11 7.26 0.16
CA ILE A 139 12.48 5.86 0.44
C ILE A 139 13.09 5.19 -0.80
N GLN A 140 12.76 5.67 -2.01
CA GLN A 140 13.44 5.23 -3.23
C GLN A 140 14.96 5.41 -3.17
N GLY A 141 15.44 6.50 -2.57
CA GLY A 141 16.87 6.75 -2.36
C GLY A 141 17.49 5.96 -1.21
N PHE A 142 16.75 5.07 -0.54
CA PHE A 142 17.31 4.11 0.40
C PHE A 142 17.85 2.86 -0.28
N PHE A 143 17.45 2.62 -1.52
CA PHE A 143 17.89 1.49 -2.32
C PHE A 143 18.98 1.92 -3.30
N ASP A 144 20.01 1.08 -3.44
CA ASP A 144 21.06 1.17 -4.45
C ASP A 144 20.74 0.27 -5.68
N ILE A 145 19.62 -0.47 -5.62
CA ILE A 145 19.03 -1.24 -6.72
C ILE A 145 17.82 -0.49 -7.34
N PRO A 146 17.41 -0.81 -8.59
CA PRO A 146 16.23 -0.19 -9.21
C PRO A 146 14.96 -0.36 -8.37
N ILE A 147 14.21 0.73 -8.25
CA ILE A 147 12.91 0.78 -7.59
C ILE A 147 11.85 1.36 -8.52
N ASP A 148 10.74 0.65 -8.66
CA ASP A 148 9.56 1.10 -9.37
C ASP A 148 8.47 1.45 -8.34
N HIS A 149 8.23 2.75 -8.13
CA HIS A 149 7.26 3.26 -7.17
C HIS A 149 5.93 3.60 -7.86
N LEU A 150 5.01 2.64 -7.84
CA LEU A 150 3.65 2.73 -8.36
C LEU A 150 2.78 3.67 -7.51
N MET A 151 1.75 4.25 -8.13
CA MET A 151 0.80 5.16 -7.50
C MET A 151 -0.61 4.56 -7.48
N GLY A 152 -1.28 4.56 -6.32
CA GLY A 152 -2.66 4.04 -6.16
C GLY A 152 -3.75 5.09 -6.39
N VAL A 153 -3.38 6.38 -6.35
CA VAL A 153 -4.30 7.51 -6.59
C VAL A 153 -5.14 7.38 -7.87
N PRO A 154 -4.63 6.92 -9.03
CA PRO A 154 -5.45 6.76 -10.23
C PRO A 154 -6.63 5.79 -10.03
N ILE A 155 -6.40 4.67 -9.33
CA ILE A 155 -7.44 3.67 -9.02
C ILE A 155 -8.51 4.27 -8.12
N LEU A 156 -8.09 4.97 -7.06
CA LEU A 156 -9.00 5.63 -6.11
C LEU A 156 -9.81 6.74 -6.79
N ALA A 157 -9.16 7.57 -7.61
CA ALA A 157 -9.81 8.67 -8.32
C ALA A 157 -10.85 8.15 -9.33
N GLU A 158 -10.53 7.09 -10.08
CA GLU A 158 -11.46 6.50 -11.05
C GLU A 158 -12.72 5.95 -10.37
N TYR A 159 -12.60 5.38 -9.17
CA TYR A 159 -13.75 4.95 -8.38
C TYR A 159 -14.70 6.13 -8.05
N PHE A 160 -14.17 7.23 -7.52
CA PHE A 160 -14.99 8.39 -7.14
C PHE A 160 -15.54 9.14 -8.35
N LYS A 161 -14.80 9.17 -9.46
CA LYS A 161 -15.28 9.72 -10.73
C LYS A 161 -16.51 8.98 -11.22
N ASN A 162 -16.49 7.63 -11.17
CA ASN A 162 -17.62 6.80 -11.59
C ASN A 162 -18.83 6.89 -10.64
N LYS A 163 -18.63 7.38 -9.42
CA LYS A 163 -19.70 7.64 -8.45
C LYS A 163 -20.50 8.92 -8.75
N ASN A 164 -20.02 9.77 -9.66
CA ASN A 164 -20.68 11.01 -10.12
C ASN A 164 -21.14 11.92 -8.96
N LEU A 165 -20.28 12.12 -7.97
CA LEU A 165 -20.55 13.00 -6.83
C LEU A 165 -20.56 14.47 -7.27
N GLU A 166 -21.52 15.24 -6.75
CA GLU A 166 -21.65 16.68 -7.00
C GLU A 166 -20.89 17.50 -5.95
N ASP A 167 -20.39 18.67 -6.37
CA ASP A 167 -19.74 19.68 -5.52
C ASP A 167 -18.70 19.12 -4.55
N ILE A 168 -17.77 18.32 -5.07
CA ILE A 168 -16.74 17.67 -4.26
C ILE A 168 -15.61 18.62 -3.82
N VAL A 169 -14.97 18.28 -2.70
CA VAL A 169 -13.69 18.86 -2.24
C VAL A 169 -12.78 17.73 -1.74
N ILE A 170 -11.53 17.72 -2.19
CA ILE A 170 -10.55 16.70 -1.74
C ILE A 170 -9.85 17.23 -0.49
N VAL A 171 -9.88 16.44 0.58
CA VAL A 171 -9.40 16.88 1.88
C VAL A 171 -8.15 16.10 2.29
N SER A 172 -7.09 16.83 2.59
CA SER A 172 -5.92 16.26 3.26
C SER A 172 -6.15 16.19 4.76
N PRO A 173 -6.05 15.01 5.40
CA PRO A 173 -6.27 14.86 6.84
C PRO A 173 -5.18 15.51 7.71
N ASP A 174 -4.01 15.80 7.12
CA ASP A 174 -2.92 16.53 7.74
C ASP A 174 -2.05 17.27 6.70
N HIS A 175 -0.95 17.89 7.16
CA HIS A 175 -0.01 18.61 6.30
C HIS A 175 0.83 17.69 5.39
N GLY A 176 1.08 16.45 5.80
CA GLY A 176 1.91 15.50 5.04
C GLY A 176 1.20 14.99 3.78
N GLY A 177 -0.12 14.83 3.84
CA GLY A 177 -0.95 14.33 2.74
C GLY A 177 -1.30 15.33 1.63
N VAL A 178 -0.92 16.62 1.75
CA VAL A 178 -1.44 17.69 0.87
C VAL A 178 -1.08 17.46 -0.60
N THR A 179 0.14 16.99 -0.88
CA THR A 179 0.57 16.66 -2.25
C THR A 179 -0.27 15.53 -2.85
N ARG A 180 -0.67 14.55 -2.04
CA ARG A 180 -1.52 13.43 -2.46
C ARG A 180 -2.95 13.90 -2.72
N ALA A 181 -3.51 14.72 -1.83
CA ALA A 181 -4.80 15.36 -2.01
C ALA A 181 -4.84 16.19 -3.30
N ARG A 182 -3.78 16.97 -3.59
CA ARG A 182 -3.66 17.72 -4.85
C ARG A 182 -3.69 16.81 -6.08
N LYS A 183 -2.91 15.72 -6.10
CA LYS A 183 -2.91 14.77 -7.24
C LYS A 183 -4.29 14.19 -7.52
N MET A 184 -5.03 13.81 -6.48
CA MET A 184 -6.40 13.32 -6.63
C MET A 184 -7.36 14.42 -7.10
N ALA A 185 -7.21 15.63 -6.56
CA ALA A 185 -8.00 16.79 -6.93
C ALA A 185 -7.82 17.19 -8.40
N ASP A 186 -6.59 17.10 -8.92
CA ASP A 186 -6.30 17.37 -10.34
C ASP A 186 -7.02 16.36 -11.25
N ARG A 187 -7.05 15.07 -10.87
CA ARG A 187 -7.78 14.02 -11.61
C ARG A 187 -9.29 14.20 -11.57
N LEU A 188 -9.82 14.63 -10.43
CA LEU A 188 -11.25 14.84 -10.21
C LEU A 188 -11.72 16.27 -10.55
N LYS A 189 -10.80 17.15 -10.98
CA LYS A 189 -11.06 18.58 -11.25
C LYS A 189 -11.77 19.28 -10.08
N ALA A 190 -11.29 19.02 -8.86
CA ALA A 190 -11.89 19.48 -7.62
C ALA A 190 -10.97 20.45 -6.86
N PRO A 191 -11.50 21.33 -6.00
CA PRO A 191 -10.70 22.08 -5.04
C PRO A 191 -10.12 21.17 -3.96
N ILE A 192 -9.13 21.68 -3.22
CA ILE A 192 -8.58 21.03 -2.03
C ILE A 192 -8.94 21.77 -0.75
N ALA A 193 -9.04 21.03 0.35
CA ALA A 193 -9.01 21.55 1.71
C ALA A 193 -7.99 20.77 2.55
N ILE A 194 -7.54 21.37 3.65
CA ILE A 194 -6.50 20.80 4.51
C ILE A 194 -6.95 20.93 5.95
N ILE A 195 -6.76 19.86 6.72
CA ILE A 195 -6.97 19.91 8.16
C ILE A 195 -5.67 20.28 8.87
N ASP A 196 -5.64 21.49 9.43
CA ASP A 196 -4.57 21.94 10.32
C ASP A 196 -4.86 21.45 11.74
N LYS A 197 -4.36 20.24 12.01
CA LYS A 197 -4.42 19.61 13.33
C LYS A 197 -3.32 20.19 14.23
N ARG A 198 -3.73 20.94 15.25
CA ARG A 198 -2.81 21.46 16.28
C ARG A 198 -2.98 20.71 17.60
N ARG A 199 -1.85 20.26 18.15
CA ARG A 199 -1.76 19.78 19.53
C ARG A 199 -1.06 20.84 20.39
N PRO A 200 -1.82 21.71 21.08
CA PRO A 200 -1.22 22.78 21.87
C PRO A 200 -0.38 22.25 23.05
N LYS A 201 -0.74 21.08 23.62
CA LYS A 201 0.02 20.39 24.69
C LYS A 201 -0.19 18.87 24.61
N PRO A 202 0.73 18.06 25.18
CA PRO A 202 0.44 16.65 25.46
C PRO A 202 -0.85 16.52 26.28
N ASN A 203 -1.74 15.59 25.89
CA ASN A 203 -3.02 15.30 26.55
C ASN A 203 -4.13 16.37 26.47
N VAL A 204 -3.98 17.41 25.65
CA VAL A 204 -5.08 18.35 25.34
C VAL A 204 -5.79 17.89 24.06
N ALA A 205 -7.12 18.04 24.03
CA ALA A 205 -7.95 17.74 22.87
C ALA A 205 -7.42 18.46 21.62
N GLU A 206 -7.41 17.73 20.50
CA GLU A 206 -6.88 18.24 19.24
C GLU A 206 -7.80 19.33 18.70
N VAL A 207 -7.24 20.50 18.38
CA VAL A 207 -7.97 21.55 17.68
C VAL A 207 -7.80 21.29 16.19
N MET A 208 -8.92 21.13 15.49
CA MET A 208 -8.97 20.86 14.05
C MET A 208 -9.46 22.13 13.35
N ASN A 209 -8.55 22.87 12.72
CA ASN A 209 -8.92 23.96 11.84
C ASN A 209 -8.98 23.44 10.40
N ILE A 210 -9.93 23.94 9.61
CA ILE A 210 -10.07 23.58 8.19
C ILE A 210 -9.62 24.77 7.36
N VAL A 211 -8.65 24.54 6.49
CA VAL A 211 -8.18 25.51 5.49
C VAL A 211 -8.75 25.12 4.15
N GLY A 212 -9.69 25.92 3.63
CA GLY A 212 -10.44 25.65 2.40
C GLY A 212 -11.95 25.63 2.63
N GLN A 213 -12.74 25.82 1.57
CA GLN A 213 -14.20 25.83 1.68
C GLN A 213 -14.77 24.42 1.59
N VAL A 214 -15.47 23.99 2.64
CA VAL A 214 -16.08 22.65 2.75
C VAL A 214 -17.60 22.70 2.97
N GLU A 215 -18.14 23.85 3.35
CA GLU A 215 -19.58 24.02 3.56
C GLU A 215 -20.37 23.78 2.26
N GLY A 216 -21.43 22.99 2.36
CA GLY A 216 -22.29 22.61 1.23
C GLY A 216 -21.64 21.65 0.24
N LYS A 217 -20.46 21.09 0.53
CA LYS A 217 -19.71 20.21 -0.38
C LYS A 217 -19.67 18.76 0.09
N THR A 218 -19.42 17.86 -0.85
CA THR A 218 -19.08 16.46 -0.56
C THR A 218 -17.58 16.34 -0.34
N ALA A 219 -17.15 16.06 0.88
CA ALA A 219 -15.73 15.97 1.21
C ALA A 219 -15.20 14.55 0.98
N ILE A 220 -14.07 14.42 0.29
CA ILE A 220 -13.36 13.15 0.10
C ILE A 220 -11.99 13.26 0.80
N LEU A 221 -11.86 12.62 1.95
CA LEU A 221 -10.58 12.49 2.64
C LEU A 221 -9.70 11.47 1.92
N ILE A 222 -8.42 11.80 1.71
CA ILE A 222 -7.43 10.87 1.14
C ILE A 222 -6.16 10.82 1.98
N ASP A 223 -5.70 9.60 2.28
CA ASP A 223 -4.43 9.34 2.95
C ASP A 223 -3.68 8.16 2.30
N ASP A 224 -2.39 7.95 2.60
CA ASP A 224 -1.69 6.72 2.16
C ASP A 224 -2.06 5.52 3.03
N ILE A 225 -2.11 5.73 4.35
CA ILE A 225 -2.30 4.66 5.33
C ILE A 225 -3.42 5.06 6.29
N ILE A 226 -4.38 4.16 6.51
CA ILE A 226 -5.29 4.26 7.66
C ILE A 226 -4.93 3.15 8.65
N ASP A 227 -4.32 3.56 9.76
CA ASP A 227 -3.86 2.66 10.82
C ASP A 227 -4.92 2.48 11.91
N THR A 228 -4.95 3.33 12.94
CA THR A 228 -5.95 3.23 14.02
C THR A 228 -7.26 3.96 13.71
N ALA A 229 -7.40 4.50 12.50
CA ALA A 229 -8.48 5.36 12.03
C ALA A 229 -8.78 6.62 12.88
N GLY A 230 -7.98 6.96 13.88
CA GLY A 230 -8.27 8.11 14.76
C GLY A 230 -8.26 9.45 14.03
N THR A 231 -7.22 9.71 13.22
CA THR A 231 -7.11 10.96 12.45
C THR A 231 -8.26 11.10 11.45
N ILE A 232 -8.53 10.05 10.67
CA ILE A 232 -9.50 10.11 9.58
C ILE A 232 -10.94 10.28 10.09
N THR A 233 -11.29 9.69 11.23
CA THR A 233 -12.64 9.82 11.80
C THR A 233 -12.84 11.15 12.51
N LEU A 234 -11.82 11.67 13.20
CA LEU A 234 -11.87 13.04 13.74
C LEU A 234 -11.98 14.08 12.62
N ALA A 235 -11.23 13.89 11.53
CA ALA A 235 -11.34 14.70 10.33
C ALA A 235 -12.74 14.69 9.74
N ALA A 236 -13.34 13.50 9.60
CA ALA A 236 -14.70 13.36 9.09
C ALA A 236 -15.74 14.07 9.95
N ASN A 237 -15.63 13.97 11.27
CA ASN A 237 -16.53 14.67 12.18
C ASN A 237 -16.39 16.19 12.06
N ALA A 238 -15.15 16.70 12.04
CA ALA A 238 -14.88 18.13 11.87
C ALA A 238 -15.44 18.68 10.54
N LEU A 239 -15.35 17.91 9.45
CA LEU A 239 -15.91 18.30 8.16
C LEU A 239 -17.43 18.45 8.21
N ILE A 240 -18.13 17.49 8.80
CA ILE A 240 -19.59 17.57 8.97
C ILE A 240 -19.99 18.73 9.88
N GLU A 241 -19.27 18.94 10.99
CA GLU A 241 -19.51 20.07 11.90
C GLU A 241 -19.31 21.44 11.24
N ASN A 242 -18.48 21.50 10.20
CA ASN A 242 -18.25 22.71 9.39
C ASN A 242 -19.08 22.73 8.09
N GLY A 243 -20.16 21.95 8.03
CA GLY A 243 -21.18 22.06 6.98
C GLY A 243 -20.92 21.23 5.72
N ALA A 244 -19.98 20.28 5.72
CA ALA A 244 -19.90 19.31 4.63
C ALA A 244 -21.18 18.46 4.59
N VAL A 245 -21.69 18.17 3.39
CA VAL A 245 -22.95 17.43 3.20
C VAL A 245 -22.74 15.94 3.49
N GLU A 246 -21.66 15.39 2.94
CA GLU A 246 -21.25 14.00 3.13
C GLU A 246 -19.72 13.93 3.22
N VAL A 247 -19.23 12.91 3.92
CA VAL A 247 -17.79 12.63 3.99
C VAL A 247 -17.52 11.20 3.52
N TYR A 248 -16.70 11.11 2.49
CA TYR A 248 -16.04 9.88 2.05
C TYR A 248 -14.60 9.88 2.54
N ALA A 249 -14.02 8.70 2.68
CA ALA A 249 -12.60 8.55 2.96
C ALA A 249 -11.99 7.51 2.02
N CYS A 250 -10.71 7.66 1.71
CA CYS A 250 -9.97 6.63 1.01
C CYS A 250 -8.51 6.57 1.43
N CYS A 251 -7.92 5.39 1.29
CA CYS A 251 -6.47 5.23 1.37
C CYS A 251 -5.97 4.07 0.53
N THR A 252 -4.67 4.06 0.25
CA THR A 252 -4.07 2.93 -0.43
C THR A 252 -3.96 1.73 0.51
N HIS A 253 -3.44 1.93 1.72
CA HIS A 253 -3.08 0.84 2.62
C HIS A 253 -4.01 0.75 3.84
N PRO A 254 -4.89 -0.28 3.91
CA PRO A 254 -5.80 -0.45 5.03
C PRO A 254 -5.14 -1.24 6.17
N VAL A 255 -4.23 -0.60 6.92
CA VAL A 255 -3.58 -1.23 8.09
C VAL A 255 -4.61 -1.60 9.18
N LEU A 256 -5.56 -0.69 9.44
CA LEU A 256 -6.75 -0.91 10.28
C LEU A 256 -6.44 -1.67 11.58
N SER A 257 -5.51 -1.17 12.38
CA SER A 257 -5.08 -1.80 13.63
C SER A 257 -5.87 -1.29 14.85
N GLY A 258 -5.90 -2.09 15.92
CA GLY A 258 -6.56 -1.74 17.17
C GLY A 258 -8.05 -1.38 16.96
N PRO A 259 -8.52 -0.21 17.44
CA PRO A 259 -9.93 0.16 17.41
C PRO A 259 -10.42 0.70 16.04
N ALA A 260 -9.66 0.49 14.96
CA ALA A 260 -9.93 1.12 13.66
C ALA A 260 -11.35 0.83 13.14
N ILE A 261 -11.78 -0.43 13.16
CA ILE A 261 -13.08 -0.87 12.65
C ILE A 261 -14.23 -0.23 13.44
N GLU A 262 -14.16 -0.29 14.78
CA GLU A 262 -15.14 0.34 15.66
C GLU A 262 -15.24 1.86 15.40
N ARG A 263 -14.09 2.54 15.27
CA ARG A 263 -14.04 3.97 14.97
C ARG A 263 -14.68 4.30 13.64
N ILE A 264 -14.40 3.52 12.59
CA ILE A 264 -14.97 3.74 11.26
C ILE A 264 -16.48 3.52 11.30
N GLN A 265 -16.94 2.44 11.92
CA GLN A 265 -18.35 2.12 12.08
C GLN A 265 -19.11 3.28 12.75
N ASN A 266 -18.59 3.80 13.85
CA ASN A 266 -19.19 4.87 14.64
C ASN A 266 -18.95 6.29 14.09
N SER A 267 -18.15 6.43 13.03
CA SER A 267 -17.83 7.74 12.44
C SER A 267 -18.90 8.25 11.48
N LYS A 268 -18.75 9.53 11.09
CA LYS A 268 -19.53 10.17 10.03
C LYS A 268 -19.05 9.86 8.61
N ILE A 269 -18.07 8.96 8.45
CA ILE A 269 -17.66 8.48 7.12
C ILE A 269 -18.82 7.65 6.54
N LYS A 270 -19.27 8.04 5.34
CA LYS A 270 -20.32 7.35 4.58
C LYS A 270 -19.79 6.05 3.98
N GLU A 271 -18.61 6.10 3.38
CA GLU A 271 -17.93 4.97 2.76
C GLU A 271 -16.41 5.20 2.81
N LEU A 272 -15.68 4.15 3.16
CA LEU A 272 -14.22 4.09 3.21
C LEU A 272 -13.73 3.20 2.06
N VAL A 273 -13.09 3.80 1.07
CA VAL A 273 -12.56 3.11 -0.11
C VAL A 273 -11.08 2.82 0.11
N VAL A 274 -10.69 1.55 0.08
CA VAL A 274 -9.30 1.12 0.29
C VAL A 274 -8.83 0.22 -0.84
N THR A 275 -7.52 -0.03 -0.95
CA THR A 275 -7.04 -1.07 -1.87
C THR A 275 -6.79 -2.40 -1.16
N ASN A 276 -6.56 -3.47 -1.94
CA ASN A 276 -6.21 -4.79 -1.42
C ASN A 276 -4.70 -5.01 -1.23
N THR A 277 -3.88 -3.96 -1.06
CA THR A 277 -2.44 -4.12 -0.73
C THR A 277 -2.18 -4.86 0.59
N ILE A 278 -3.13 -4.79 1.52
CA ILE A 278 -3.14 -5.50 2.79
C ILE A 278 -4.39 -6.37 2.82
N ALA A 279 -4.22 -7.65 3.13
CA ALA A 279 -5.35 -8.56 3.29
C ALA A 279 -6.21 -8.14 4.49
N LEU A 280 -7.52 -8.04 4.27
CA LEU A 280 -8.48 -7.79 5.34
C LEU A 280 -9.08 -9.12 5.80
N PRO A 281 -8.90 -9.51 7.08
CA PRO A 281 -9.59 -10.66 7.62
C PRO A 281 -11.09 -10.35 7.72
N GLU A 282 -11.93 -11.39 7.77
CA GLU A 282 -13.39 -11.26 7.66
C GLU A 282 -13.97 -10.30 8.71
N GLU A 283 -13.46 -10.30 9.94
CA GLU A 283 -13.90 -9.42 11.02
C GLU A 283 -13.63 -7.92 10.76
N LYS A 284 -12.77 -7.58 9.80
CA LYS A 284 -12.50 -6.21 9.37
C LYS A 284 -13.32 -5.78 8.16
N LYS A 285 -14.07 -6.70 7.52
CA LYS A 285 -14.93 -6.40 6.38
C LYS A 285 -16.29 -5.93 6.86
N ILE A 286 -16.41 -4.63 7.06
CA ILE A 286 -17.68 -3.96 7.43
C ILE A 286 -18.32 -3.32 6.19
N ASP A 287 -19.64 -3.10 6.22
CA ASP A 287 -20.41 -2.54 5.10
C ASP A 287 -19.91 -1.18 4.60
N LYS A 288 -19.27 -0.40 5.49
CA LYS A 288 -18.69 0.90 5.13
C LYS A 288 -17.41 0.78 4.30
N ILE A 289 -16.78 -0.39 4.20
CA ILE A 289 -15.50 -0.57 3.53
C ILE A 289 -15.70 -1.16 2.14
N VAL A 290 -15.21 -0.45 1.13
CA VAL A 290 -15.11 -0.94 -0.25
C VAL A 290 -13.64 -1.17 -0.56
N GLN A 291 -13.29 -2.37 -0.99
CA GLN A 291 -11.92 -2.73 -1.34
C GLN A 291 -11.74 -2.82 -2.85
N LEU A 292 -10.80 -2.05 -3.40
CA LEU A 292 -10.42 -2.03 -4.81
C LEU A 292 -9.18 -2.89 -5.04
N SER A 293 -9.12 -3.59 -6.18
CA SER A 293 -7.95 -4.40 -6.51
C SER A 293 -6.85 -3.57 -7.16
N VAL A 294 -5.60 -3.75 -6.69
CA VAL A 294 -4.38 -3.24 -7.34
C VAL A 294 -3.74 -4.27 -8.26
N ALA A 295 -4.33 -5.47 -8.39
CA ALA A 295 -3.77 -6.55 -9.21
C ALA A 295 -3.56 -6.16 -10.68
N PRO A 296 -4.48 -5.44 -11.36
CA PRO A 296 -4.26 -5.01 -12.74
C PRO A 296 -3.02 -4.12 -12.89
N LEU A 297 -2.85 -3.15 -11.98
CA LEU A 297 -1.71 -2.23 -11.98
C LEU A 297 -0.39 -2.97 -11.73
N ILE A 298 -0.36 -3.86 -10.73
CA ILE A 298 0.85 -4.61 -10.38
C ILE A 298 1.19 -5.65 -11.46
N GLY A 299 0.19 -6.35 -12.00
CA GLY A 299 0.39 -7.32 -13.07
C GLY A 299 0.99 -6.70 -14.33
N GLU A 300 0.44 -5.55 -14.75
CA GLU A 300 0.99 -4.77 -15.87
C GLU A 300 2.41 -4.26 -15.59
N ALA A 301 2.70 -3.82 -14.36
CA ALA A 301 4.05 -3.41 -13.98
C ALA A 301 5.05 -4.58 -14.06
N ILE A 302 4.67 -5.78 -13.61
CA ILE A 302 5.51 -6.99 -13.71
C ILE A 302 5.79 -7.33 -15.18
N ILE A 303 4.78 -7.32 -16.04
CA ILE A 303 4.95 -7.59 -17.48
C ILE A 303 5.90 -6.58 -18.10
N ARG A 304 5.73 -5.28 -17.84
CA ARG A 304 6.60 -4.24 -18.39
C ARG A 304 8.04 -4.36 -17.90
N VAL A 305 8.25 -4.66 -16.61
CA VAL A 305 9.60 -4.93 -16.08
C VAL A 305 10.24 -6.11 -16.80
N TYR A 306 9.48 -7.19 -16.96
CA TYR A 306 9.98 -8.42 -17.56
C TYR A 306 10.29 -8.28 -19.05
N GLU A 307 9.43 -7.58 -19.80
CA GLU A 307 9.58 -7.32 -21.23
C GLU A 307 10.46 -6.09 -21.53
N GLU A 308 11.13 -5.52 -20.51
CA GLU A 308 11.99 -4.34 -20.62
C GLU A 308 11.30 -3.11 -21.24
N GLN A 309 9.99 -2.99 -21.01
CA GLN A 309 9.16 -1.88 -21.46
C GLN A 309 9.14 -0.73 -20.45
N SER A 310 8.79 0.46 -20.95
CA SER A 310 8.65 1.65 -20.09
C SER A 310 7.48 1.51 -19.11
N ILE A 311 7.79 1.65 -17.82
CA ILE A 311 6.81 1.67 -16.71
C ILE A 311 6.19 3.05 -16.55
N SER A 312 6.82 4.10 -17.11
CA SER A 312 6.34 5.48 -16.94
C SER A 312 4.90 5.70 -17.40
N ALA A 313 4.45 4.92 -18.38
CA ALA A 313 3.07 4.93 -18.88
C ALA A 313 2.02 4.52 -17.84
N LEU A 314 2.41 3.92 -16.70
CA LEU A 314 1.49 3.52 -15.63
C LEU A 314 1.22 4.64 -14.61
N PHE A 315 1.93 5.77 -14.69
CA PHE A 315 1.79 6.87 -13.73
C PHE A 315 0.75 7.92 -14.15
N ASP A 316 0.33 7.92 -15.41
CA ASP A 316 -0.65 8.83 -16.02
C ASP A 316 -2.05 8.21 -16.07
#